data_AF-C0FNP8-F1
#
_entry.id   AF-C0FNP8-F1
#
_cell.length_a   1.000
_cell.length_b   1.000
_cell.length_c   1.000
_cell.angle_alpha   90.00
_cell.angle_beta   90.00
_cell.angle_gamma   90.00
#
_symmetry.space_group_name_H-M   'P 1'
#
loop_
_entity.id
_entity.type
_entity.pdbx_description
1 polymer ?
#
loop_
_entity_poly.entity_id
_entity_poly.type
_entity_poly.pdbx_seq_one_letter_code
_entity_poly.pdbx_strand_id
1 'polypeptide(L)'
;MKQAEQHAASLLQQILIFVLIFLVIFMMVQIQNLHGTAHVVNYAGLVRGATQREVKLEITGTADDMQIEYLDKILSGLKYEDGNYNLVSLKDPAYQQCLDNQIKYWELLKEEIYTVREKGYENTNVVSMSETYFEYADETVTAAEQYSEKIAARIRLTEIISALDILLLIFLIVQQQIQHIKAVRENHILSKKAYLDVHTGLPNKSRCEDLLNSSGFITEPLCFVMFDLNNLKEVNDTLGHAAGDSMIANFAHILRKVVPEKDFVGRYGGDEFIAILYDTTSGQADELLEKLHATIKQYHSSNMPDAISYAYGYSYSMNYKDCTLRNLLDKADHEMYLNKQAQKRNDKPFLFLYFSIIYGFAVPFPAFPPVPLVFSASPPVASFVRSFTPFSTPSITSLPASPTPSTTSSITLPLSSTRLLSLSSVVSILFLSFPVVVSALLFRRFSVLVFVPFVPLFLSFALLFPQPATALNDNISIIPAKSNFHFLIVISPFLLQSIFALFFKNSMTIDFFLIHIL
;
A
#
# COMPACT_ATOMS: atom_id res chain seq x y z
N MET A 1 21.73 17.32 -0.15
CA MET A 1 20.57 18.24 -0.25
C MET A 1 19.23 17.49 -0.25
N LYS A 2 18.89 16.67 -1.26
CA LYS A 2 17.58 15.97 -1.33
C LYS A 2 17.18 15.16 -0.08
N GLN A 3 18.13 14.46 0.53
CA GLN A 3 17.87 13.68 1.75
C GLN A 3 17.58 14.58 2.97
N ALA A 4 18.25 15.73 3.08
CA ALA A 4 18.02 16.70 4.15
C ALA A 4 16.65 17.39 4.01
N GLU A 5 16.22 17.69 2.79
CA GLU A 5 14.88 18.22 2.49
C GLU A 5 13.77 17.22 2.85
N GLN A 6 13.98 15.93 2.55
CA GLN A 6 13.04 14.87 2.93
C GLN A 6 12.93 14.68 4.44
N HIS A 7 14.07 14.74 5.16
CA HIS A 7 14.06 14.72 6.62
C HIS A 7 13.34 15.93 7.21
N ALA A 8 13.58 17.14 6.67
CA ALA A 8 12.89 18.35 7.12
C ALA A 8 11.37 18.27 6.90
N ALA A 9 10.91 17.78 5.75
CA ALA A 9 9.50 17.60 5.45
C ALA A 9 8.83 16.58 6.40
N SER A 10 9.53 15.48 6.71
CA SER A 10 9.03 14.47 7.66
C SER A 10 8.94 15.01 9.09
N LEU A 11 9.92 15.81 9.53
CA LEU A 11 9.87 16.49 10.83
C LEU A 11 8.71 17.49 10.89
N LEU A 12 8.49 18.27 9.82
CA LEU A 12 7.37 19.20 9.73
C LEU A 12 6.02 18.47 9.85
N GLN A 13 5.85 17.33 9.17
CA GLN A 13 4.63 16.51 9.30
C GLN A 13 4.39 16.05 10.74
N GLN A 14 5.44 15.58 11.44
CA GLN A 14 5.32 15.18 12.83
C GLN A 14 4.86 16.34 13.72
N ILE A 15 5.45 17.52 13.52
CA ILE A 15 5.06 18.74 14.24
C ILE A 15 3.58 19.07 13.97
N LEU A 16 3.15 19.07 12.71
CA LEU A 16 1.76 19.36 12.34
C LEU A 16 0.79 18.33 12.95
N ILE A 17 1.15 17.04 13.01
CA ILE A 17 0.35 16.02 13.69
C ILE A 17 0.20 16.33 15.19
N PHE A 18 1.28 16.73 15.87
CA PHE A 18 1.20 17.12 17.29
C PHE A 18 0.34 18.37 17.48
N VAL A 19 0.46 19.36 16.58
CA VAL A 19 -0.38 20.55 16.57
C VAL A 19 -1.85 20.16 16.40
N LEU A 20 -2.17 19.27 15.47
CA LEU A 20 -3.53 18.79 15.25
C LEU A 20 -4.12 18.10 16.48
N ILE A 21 -3.35 17.21 17.12
CA ILE A 21 -3.78 16.53 18.36
C ILE A 21 -4.06 17.56 19.46
N PHE A 22 -3.17 18.55 19.62
CA PHE A 22 -3.38 19.63 20.57
C PHE A 22 -4.65 20.44 20.27
N LEU A 23 -4.87 20.81 19.01
CA LEU A 23 -6.07 21.56 18.59
C LEU A 23 -7.36 20.77 18.86
N VAL A 24 -7.36 19.45 18.64
CA VAL A 24 -8.51 18.58 18.94
C VAL A 24 -8.77 18.53 20.44
N ILE A 25 -7.74 18.31 21.27
CA ILE A 25 -7.89 18.31 22.74
C ILE A 25 -8.40 19.67 23.22
N PHE A 26 -7.81 20.76 22.72
CA PHE A 26 -8.23 22.11 23.05
C PHE A 26 -9.70 22.35 22.69
N MET A 27 -10.13 21.90 21.49
CA MET A 27 -11.53 21.98 21.06
C MET A 27 -12.46 21.17 21.98
N MET A 28 -12.06 19.96 22.41
CA MET A 28 -12.85 19.14 23.35
C MET A 28 -13.08 19.86 24.68
N VAL A 29 -12.04 20.51 25.23
CA VAL A 29 -12.15 21.31 26.46
C VAL A 29 -13.12 22.49 26.26
N GLN A 30 -13.05 23.19 25.12
CA GLN A 30 -13.99 24.28 24.83
C GLN A 30 -15.45 23.79 24.74
N ILE A 31 -15.70 22.63 24.12
CA ILE A 31 -17.04 22.03 24.00
C ILE A 31 -17.60 21.66 25.38
N GLN A 32 -16.78 21.08 26.26
CA GLN A 32 -17.20 20.76 27.62
C GLN A 32 -17.61 22.03 28.40
N ASN A 33 -16.83 23.11 28.27
CA ASN A 33 -17.13 24.40 28.88
C ASN A 33 -18.41 25.05 28.31
N LEU A 34 -18.67 24.88 27.01
CA LEU A 34 -19.89 25.39 26.37
C LEU A 34 -21.15 24.71 26.94
N HIS A 35 -21.10 23.39 27.19
CA HIS A 35 -22.22 22.68 27.79
C HIS A 35 -22.55 23.18 29.20
N GLY A 36 -21.53 23.40 30.05
CA GLY A 36 -21.72 23.98 31.38
C GLY A 36 -22.33 25.39 31.34
N THR A 37 -21.91 26.20 30.37
CA THR A 37 -22.43 27.57 30.20
C THR A 37 -23.91 27.59 29.83
N ALA A 38 -24.40 26.60 29.06
CA ALA A 38 -25.82 26.51 28.71
C ALA A 38 -26.73 26.29 29.94
N HIS A 39 -26.27 25.53 30.93
CA HIS A 39 -26.98 25.38 32.21
C HIS A 39 -27.03 26.72 32.95
N VAL A 40 -25.91 27.45 33.00
CA VAL A 40 -25.86 28.77 33.65
C VAL A 40 -26.87 29.75 33.05
N VAL A 41 -26.92 29.86 31.71
CA VAL A 41 -27.89 30.73 31.02
C VAL A 41 -29.33 30.34 31.39
N ASN A 42 -29.64 29.04 31.39
CA ASN A 42 -30.97 28.56 31.73
C ASN A 42 -31.36 28.88 33.19
N TYR A 43 -30.47 28.59 34.15
CA TYR A 43 -30.76 28.82 35.57
C TYR A 43 -30.77 30.31 35.94
N ALA A 44 -29.92 31.14 35.32
CA ALA A 44 -30.03 32.60 35.44
C ALA A 44 -31.41 33.10 34.94
N GLY A 45 -31.89 32.54 33.83
CA GLY A 45 -33.24 32.80 33.31
C GLY A 45 -34.35 32.34 34.25
N LEU A 46 -34.18 31.19 34.92
CA LEU A 46 -35.11 30.69 35.93
C LEU A 46 -35.19 31.61 37.15
N VAL A 47 -34.06 32.15 37.63
CA VAL A 47 -34.04 33.11 38.75
C VAL A 47 -34.87 34.35 38.42
N ARG A 48 -34.72 34.89 37.21
CA ARG A 48 -35.51 36.04 36.73
C ARG A 48 -37.02 35.76 36.81
N GLY A 49 -37.47 34.62 36.27
CA GLY A 49 -38.89 34.25 36.27
C GLY A 49 -39.44 33.85 37.65
N ALA A 50 -38.67 33.10 38.43
CA ALA A 50 -39.06 32.65 39.76
C ALA A 50 -39.15 33.83 40.75
N THR A 51 -38.28 34.84 40.64
CA THR A 51 -38.37 36.02 41.50
C THR A 51 -39.64 36.84 41.22
N GLN A 52 -40.00 37.01 39.95
CA GLN A 52 -41.25 37.66 39.55
C GLN A 52 -42.49 36.90 40.06
N ARG A 53 -42.44 35.56 39.99
CA ARG A 53 -43.49 34.71 40.59
C ARG A 53 -43.56 34.88 42.10
N GLU A 54 -42.42 34.94 42.78
CA GLU A 54 -42.35 35.10 44.24
C GLU A 54 -43.02 36.40 44.69
N VAL A 55 -42.62 37.52 44.09
CA VAL A 55 -43.21 38.84 44.39
C VAL A 55 -44.72 38.84 44.13
N LYS A 56 -45.17 38.18 43.06
CA LYS A 56 -46.61 38.04 42.78
C LYS A 56 -47.35 37.25 43.87
N LEU A 57 -46.77 36.16 44.37
CA LEU A 57 -47.38 35.36 45.44
C LEU A 57 -47.54 36.20 46.72
N GLU A 58 -46.51 36.97 47.07
CA GLU A 58 -46.53 37.88 48.22
C GLU A 58 -47.59 38.98 48.10
N ILE A 59 -47.74 39.59 46.91
CA ILE A 59 -48.80 40.57 46.64
C ILE A 59 -50.20 39.96 46.81
N THR A 60 -50.37 38.68 46.46
CA THR A 60 -51.63 37.94 46.65
C THR A 60 -51.83 37.39 48.07
N GLY A 61 -50.88 37.61 48.98
CA GLY A 61 -50.95 37.15 50.37
C GLY A 61 -50.64 35.66 50.57
N THR A 62 -49.92 35.03 49.63
CA THR A 62 -49.46 33.64 49.73
C THR A 62 -47.94 33.63 49.89
N ALA A 63 -47.42 33.41 51.09
CA ALA A 63 -45.97 33.32 51.31
C ALA A 63 -45.41 31.96 50.86
N ASP A 64 -44.23 31.95 50.22
CA ASP A 64 -43.53 30.73 49.77
C ASP A 64 -42.03 30.74 50.12
N ASP A 65 -41.71 30.49 51.38
CA ASP A 65 -40.31 30.45 51.86
C ASP A 65 -39.46 29.38 51.16
N MET A 66 -40.08 28.31 50.65
CA MET A 66 -39.37 27.28 49.89
C MET A 66 -38.88 27.82 48.55
N GLN A 67 -39.63 28.72 47.92
CA GLN A 67 -39.24 29.36 46.68
C GLN A 67 -38.11 30.39 46.90
N ILE A 68 -38.10 31.10 48.03
CA ILE A 68 -36.96 31.94 48.45
C ILE A 68 -35.71 31.09 48.66
N GLU A 69 -35.80 29.97 49.39
CA GLU A 69 -34.67 29.06 49.61
C GLU A 69 -34.16 28.45 48.28
N TYR A 70 -35.07 28.12 47.36
CA TYR A 70 -34.73 27.64 46.03
C TYR A 70 -33.94 28.69 45.22
N LEU A 71 -34.36 29.95 45.26
CA LEU A 71 -33.66 31.06 44.62
C LEU A 71 -32.26 31.27 45.20
N ASP A 72 -32.12 31.23 46.53
CA ASP A 72 -30.83 31.35 47.23
C ASP A 72 -29.87 30.22 46.81
N LYS A 73 -30.36 28.99 46.69
CA LYS A 73 -29.54 27.85 46.23
C LYS A 73 -29.08 28.01 44.77
N ILE A 74 -29.93 28.52 43.88
CA ILE A 74 -29.52 28.76 42.49
C ILE A 74 -28.46 29.86 42.42
N LEU A 75 -28.70 30.99 43.08
CA LEU A 75 -27.77 32.12 43.10
C LEU A 75 -26.41 31.74 43.71
N SER A 76 -26.41 30.92 44.77
CA SER A 76 -25.21 30.31 45.34
C SER A 76 -24.49 29.42 44.32
N GLY A 77 -25.21 28.50 43.66
CA GLY A 77 -24.64 27.59 42.66
C GLY A 77 -24.04 28.31 41.45
N LEU A 78 -24.68 29.38 40.98
CA LEU A 78 -24.19 30.24 39.90
C LEU A 78 -22.86 30.94 40.25
N LYS A 79 -22.67 31.28 41.53
CA LYS A 79 -21.47 32.00 42.00
C LYS A 79 -20.33 31.06 42.41
N TYR A 80 -20.62 30.04 43.21
CA TYR A 80 -19.62 29.30 43.96
C TYR A 80 -19.39 27.84 43.53
N GLU A 81 -20.12 27.31 42.54
CA GLU A 81 -20.07 25.88 42.16
C GLU A 81 -20.28 24.97 43.37
N ASP A 82 -21.34 25.20 44.15
CA ASP A 82 -21.62 24.48 45.39
C ASP A 82 -22.06 23.01 45.20
N GLY A 83 -22.05 22.51 43.96
CA GLY A 83 -22.41 21.15 43.58
C GLY A 83 -23.91 20.94 43.33
N ASN A 84 -24.76 21.93 43.62
CA ASN A 84 -26.18 21.85 43.31
C ASN A 84 -26.44 22.17 41.84
N TYR A 85 -27.42 21.48 41.26
CA TYR A 85 -27.90 21.70 39.89
C TYR A 85 -26.84 21.57 38.76
N ASN A 86 -25.64 21.06 39.08
CA ASN A 86 -24.52 20.90 38.16
C ASN A 86 -24.12 22.22 37.45
N LEU A 87 -24.15 23.32 38.21
CA LEU A 87 -23.77 24.65 37.73
C LEU A 87 -22.25 24.85 37.77
N VAL A 88 -21.74 25.64 36.83
CA VAL A 88 -20.33 26.01 36.70
C VAL A 88 -20.22 27.52 36.87
N SER A 89 -19.21 28.00 37.58
CA SER A 89 -18.93 29.42 37.78
C SER A 89 -18.20 29.94 36.54
N LEU A 90 -18.86 30.86 35.83
CA LEU A 90 -18.30 31.44 34.62
C LEU A 90 -17.19 32.43 35.00
N LYS A 91 -15.96 32.17 34.55
CA LYS A 91 -14.79 33.04 34.79
C LYS A 91 -14.76 34.26 33.88
N ASP A 92 -15.91 34.90 33.66
CA ASP A 92 -16.03 36.14 32.90
C ASP A 92 -16.28 37.31 33.87
N PRO A 93 -15.39 38.34 33.90
CA PRO A 93 -15.53 39.44 34.84
C PRO A 93 -16.84 40.22 34.71
N ALA A 94 -17.38 40.37 33.49
CA ALA A 94 -18.62 41.10 33.28
C ALA A 94 -19.81 40.30 33.83
N TYR A 95 -19.85 38.99 33.57
CA TYR A 95 -20.84 38.11 34.17
C TYR A 95 -20.79 38.12 35.70
N GLN A 96 -19.60 37.98 36.29
CA GLN A 96 -19.43 37.97 37.74
C GLN A 96 -19.88 39.28 38.39
N GLN A 97 -19.59 40.42 37.75
CA GLN A 97 -20.05 41.72 38.24
C GLN A 97 -21.58 41.84 38.20
N CYS A 98 -22.22 41.41 37.11
CA CYS A 98 -23.69 41.41 37.01
C CYS A 98 -24.31 40.49 38.07
N LEU A 99 -23.77 39.28 38.24
CA LEU A 99 -24.24 38.32 39.23
C LEU A 99 -24.07 38.85 40.67
N ASP A 100 -22.95 39.52 40.97
CA ASP A 100 -22.72 40.15 42.27
C ASP A 100 -23.74 41.24 42.58
N ASN A 101 -24.06 42.08 41.59
CA ASN A 101 -25.09 43.11 41.72
C ASN A 101 -26.47 42.48 41.93
N GLN A 102 -26.80 41.45 41.15
CA GLN A 102 -28.05 40.70 41.28
C GLN A 102 -28.20 40.08 42.68
N ILE A 103 -27.19 39.36 43.17
CA ILE A 103 -27.22 38.72 44.50
C ILE A 103 -27.35 39.78 45.59
N LYS A 104 -26.61 40.88 45.50
CA LYS A 104 -26.71 41.96 46.48
C LYS A 104 -28.11 42.58 46.51
N TYR A 105 -28.71 42.79 45.34
CA TYR A 105 -30.05 43.38 45.26
C TYR A 105 -31.14 42.37 45.66
N TRP A 106 -30.91 41.07 45.48
CA TRP A 106 -31.80 40.01 45.98
C TRP A 106 -31.98 40.08 47.49
N GLU A 107 -30.90 40.28 48.26
CA GLU A 107 -31.00 40.43 49.72
C GLU A 107 -31.88 41.63 50.12
N LEU A 108 -31.75 42.77 49.42
CA LEU A 108 -32.60 43.94 49.65
C LEU A 108 -34.06 43.65 49.31
N LEU A 109 -34.32 42.93 48.21
CA LEU A 109 -35.68 42.56 47.82
C LEU A 109 -36.30 41.56 48.81
N LYS A 110 -35.52 40.61 49.36
CA LYS A 110 -35.98 39.70 50.40
C LYS A 110 -36.45 40.44 51.65
N GLU A 111 -35.67 41.43 52.12
CA GLU A 111 -36.07 42.26 53.27
C GLU A 111 -37.40 42.99 53.03
N GLU A 112 -37.60 43.52 51.83
CA GLU A 112 -38.86 44.18 51.46
C GLU A 112 -40.03 43.18 51.38
N ILE A 113 -39.80 41.98 50.83
CA ILE A 113 -40.78 40.88 50.81
C ILE A 113 -41.24 40.53 52.24
N TYR A 114 -40.32 40.40 53.20
CA TYR A 114 -40.73 40.15 54.59
C TYR A 114 -41.55 41.32 55.17
N THR A 115 -41.25 42.56 54.78
CA THR A 115 -42.03 43.74 55.19
C THR A 115 -43.45 43.75 54.62
N VAL A 116 -43.65 43.21 53.39
CA VAL A 116 -44.97 43.03 52.78
C VAL A 116 -45.87 42.16 53.66
N ARG A 117 -45.31 41.10 54.26
CA ARG A 117 -46.06 40.18 55.13
C ARG A 117 -46.55 40.83 56.42
N GLU A 118 -45.85 41.86 56.90
CA GLU A 118 -46.22 42.60 58.12
C GLU A 118 -47.25 43.72 57.87
N LYS A 119 -47.08 44.49 56.78
CA LYS A 119 -47.75 45.78 56.58
C LYS A 119 -48.60 45.84 55.30
N GLY A 120 -48.60 44.78 54.50
CA GLY A 120 -49.27 44.68 53.19
C GLY A 120 -48.48 45.35 52.08
N TYR A 121 -48.60 44.84 50.85
CA TYR A 121 -47.80 45.28 49.70
C TYR A 121 -48.02 46.75 49.31
N GLU A 122 -49.23 47.28 49.54
CA GLU A 122 -49.59 48.68 49.25
C GLU A 122 -48.76 49.71 50.04
N ASN A 123 -48.17 49.29 51.17
CA ASN A 123 -47.33 50.13 52.03
C ASN A 123 -45.83 49.86 51.86
N THR A 124 -45.44 49.21 50.76
CA THR A 124 -44.05 48.81 50.46
C THR A 124 -43.66 49.21 49.05
N ASN A 125 -42.37 49.19 48.75
CA ASN A 125 -41.81 49.41 47.41
C ASN A 125 -41.58 48.09 46.65
N VAL A 126 -42.14 46.97 47.10
CA VAL A 126 -41.84 45.63 46.57
C VAL A 126 -42.00 45.52 45.05
N VAL A 127 -43.04 46.15 44.49
CA VAL A 127 -43.29 46.13 43.04
C VAL A 127 -42.16 46.85 42.29
N SER A 128 -41.81 48.07 42.72
CA SER A 128 -40.74 48.83 42.08
C SER A 128 -39.38 48.14 42.24
N MET A 129 -39.10 47.57 43.42
CA MET A 129 -37.87 46.83 43.65
C MET A 129 -37.81 45.55 42.81
N SER A 130 -38.93 44.89 42.56
CA SER A 130 -38.97 43.70 41.70
C SER A 130 -38.67 44.00 40.23
N GLU A 131 -39.07 45.18 39.74
CA GLU A 131 -38.72 45.62 38.38
C GLU A 131 -37.23 45.94 38.28
N THR A 132 -36.66 46.63 39.27
CA THR A 132 -35.20 46.86 39.31
C THR A 132 -34.41 45.55 39.44
N TYR A 133 -34.89 44.59 40.24
CA TYR A 133 -34.29 43.27 40.32
C TYR A 133 -34.37 42.52 38.98
N PHE A 134 -35.48 42.67 38.26
CA PHE A 134 -35.63 42.09 36.92
C PHE A 134 -34.56 42.59 35.96
N GLU A 135 -34.24 43.90 35.98
CA GLU A 135 -33.15 44.47 35.18
C GLU A 135 -31.80 43.83 35.52
N TYR A 136 -31.43 43.70 36.80
CA TYR A 136 -30.18 43.04 37.20
C TYR A 136 -30.13 41.55 36.79
N ALA A 137 -31.26 40.84 36.88
CA ALA A 137 -31.35 39.46 36.43
C ALA A 137 -31.21 39.34 34.91
N ASP A 138 -31.81 40.28 34.16
CA ASP A 138 -31.71 40.35 32.69
C ASP A 138 -30.28 40.66 32.22
N GLU A 139 -29.60 41.59 32.87
CA GLU A 139 -28.17 41.88 32.63
C GLU A 139 -27.30 40.64 32.89
N THR A 140 -27.57 39.90 33.95
CA THR A 140 -26.81 38.68 34.30
C THR A 140 -27.02 37.56 33.27
N VAL A 141 -28.26 37.36 32.81
CA VAL A 141 -28.57 36.42 31.71
C VAL A 141 -27.84 36.84 30.43
N THR A 142 -27.94 38.13 30.07
CA THR A 142 -27.29 38.68 28.87
C THR A 142 -25.77 38.49 28.92
N ALA A 143 -25.14 38.73 30.08
CA ALA A 143 -23.71 38.53 30.25
C ALA A 143 -23.31 37.04 30.11
N ALA A 144 -24.13 36.12 30.62
CA ALA A 144 -23.91 34.68 30.45
C ALA A 144 -24.05 34.24 28.98
N GLU A 145 -25.05 34.78 28.26
CA GLU A 145 -25.24 34.53 26.83
C GLU A 145 -24.05 35.02 26.00
N GLN A 146 -23.60 36.26 26.23
CA GLN A 146 -22.42 36.83 25.57
C GLN A 146 -21.16 36.00 25.84
N TYR A 147 -20.98 35.49 27.05
CA TYR A 147 -19.88 34.59 27.38
C TYR A 147 -19.95 33.28 26.57
N SER A 148 -21.14 32.68 26.48
CA SER A 148 -21.39 31.48 25.66
C SER A 148 -21.07 31.72 24.18
N GLU A 149 -21.46 32.88 23.64
CA GLU A 149 -21.16 33.27 22.26
C GLU A 149 -19.65 33.42 22.01
N LYS A 150 -18.89 33.99 22.97
CA LYS A 150 -17.43 34.08 22.89
C LYS A 150 -16.79 32.69 22.84
N ILE A 151 -17.26 31.73 23.65
CA ILE A 151 -16.78 30.34 23.61
C ILE A 151 -17.09 29.71 22.24
N ALA A 152 -18.32 29.85 21.74
CA ALA A 152 -18.71 29.32 20.43
C ALA A 152 -17.87 29.92 19.28
N ALA A 153 -17.53 31.21 19.36
CA ALA A 153 -16.64 31.85 18.38
C ALA A 153 -15.21 31.28 18.42
N ARG A 154 -14.66 31.01 19.61
CA ARG A 154 -13.34 30.36 19.76
C ARG A 154 -13.34 28.92 19.22
N ILE A 155 -14.44 28.19 19.40
CA ILE A 155 -14.61 26.84 18.82
C ILE A 155 -14.54 26.91 17.29
N ARG A 156 -15.33 27.81 16.66
CA ARG A 156 -15.31 27.99 15.20
C ARG A 156 -13.92 28.37 14.66
N LEU A 157 -13.20 29.23 15.38
CA LEU A 157 -11.82 29.58 15.00
C LEU A 157 -10.89 28.37 15.06
N THR A 158 -10.98 27.57 16.13
CA THR A 158 -10.17 26.35 16.30
C THR A 158 -10.49 25.31 15.22
N GLU A 159 -11.76 25.18 14.82
CA GLU A 159 -12.23 24.33 13.73
C GLU A 159 -11.58 24.74 12.39
N ILE A 160 -11.62 26.04 12.05
CA ILE A 160 -11.00 26.55 10.81
C ILE A 160 -9.49 26.30 10.80
N ILE A 161 -8.79 26.57 11.90
CA ILE A 161 -7.34 26.33 12.02
C ILE A 161 -7.04 24.83 11.82
N SER A 162 -7.82 23.95 12.45
CA SER A 162 -7.65 22.50 12.32
C SER A 162 -7.87 22.02 10.88
N ALA A 163 -8.87 22.57 10.18
CA ALA A 163 -9.13 22.23 8.77
C ALA A 163 -7.98 22.65 7.84
N LEU A 164 -7.39 23.83 8.07
CA LEU A 164 -6.23 24.29 7.32
C LEU A 164 -4.99 23.42 7.57
N ASP A 165 -4.77 23.02 8.83
CA ASP A 165 -3.69 22.11 9.22
C ASP A 165 -3.82 20.74 8.54
N ILE A 166 -5.03 20.16 8.54
CA ILE A 166 -5.33 18.90 7.85
C ILE A 166 -5.06 19.02 6.34
N LEU A 167 -5.48 20.12 5.70
CA LEU A 167 -5.24 20.33 4.27
C LEU A 167 -3.73 20.41 3.97
N LEU A 168 -2.97 21.11 4.81
CA LEU A 168 -1.52 21.19 4.69
C LEU A 168 -0.86 19.82 4.86
N LEU A 169 -1.28 19.02 5.84
CA LEU A 169 -0.81 17.66 6.05
C LEU A 169 -1.06 16.77 4.82
N ILE A 170 -2.28 16.78 4.28
CA ILE A 170 -2.62 16.01 3.08
C ILE A 170 -1.73 16.43 1.90
N PHE A 171 -1.54 17.73 1.71
CA PHE A 171 -0.67 18.25 0.66
C PHE A 171 0.77 17.72 0.81
N LEU A 172 1.36 17.79 2.01
CA LEU A 172 2.72 17.31 2.27
C LEU A 172 2.85 15.80 2.03
N ILE A 173 1.87 15.01 2.46
CA ILE A 173 1.85 13.54 2.24
C ILE A 173 1.80 13.22 0.74
N VAL A 174 0.92 13.88 -0.01
CA VAL A 174 0.81 13.67 -1.47
C VAL A 174 2.12 14.03 -2.18
N GLN A 175 2.74 15.16 -1.82
CA GLN A 175 4.04 15.55 -2.39
C GLN A 175 5.12 14.49 -2.12
N GLN A 176 5.17 13.96 -0.90
CA GLN A 176 6.13 12.90 -0.54
C GLN A 176 5.90 11.61 -1.32
N GLN A 177 4.64 11.20 -1.52
CA GLN A 177 4.31 10.01 -2.31
C GLN A 177 4.73 10.16 -3.77
N ILE A 178 4.48 11.33 -4.37
CA ILE A 178 4.92 11.63 -5.73
C ILE A 178 6.44 11.54 -5.86
N GLN A 179 7.19 12.07 -4.88
CA GLN A 179 8.65 11.98 -4.87
C GLN A 179 9.14 10.54 -4.76
N HIS A 180 8.53 9.73 -3.90
CA HIS A 180 8.87 8.31 -3.73
C HIS A 180 8.66 7.52 -5.03
N ILE A 181 7.52 7.72 -5.70
CA ILE A 181 7.21 7.06 -6.98
C ILE A 181 8.22 7.47 -8.06
N LYS A 182 8.58 8.76 -8.14
CA LYS A 182 9.60 9.25 -9.08
C LYS A 182 10.96 8.61 -8.82
N ALA A 183 11.38 8.54 -7.56
CA ALA A 183 12.67 7.93 -7.18
C ALA A 183 12.74 6.44 -7.55
N VAL A 184 11.67 5.67 -7.31
CA VAL A 184 11.60 4.26 -7.70
C VAL A 184 11.67 4.11 -9.22
N ARG A 185 10.98 4.97 -9.98
CA ARG A 185 11.00 4.94 -11.45
C ARG A 185 12.38 5.27 -12.01
N GLU A 186 13.04 6.30 -11.48
CA GLU A 186 14.40 6.66 -11.88
C GLU A 186 15.39 5.52 -11.58
N ASN A 187 15.28 4.90 -10.40
CA ASN A 187 16.10 3.75 -10.03
C ASN A 187 15.88 2.56 -10.98
N HIS A 188 14.62 2.26 -11.34
CA HIS A 188 14.33 1.21 -12.32
C HIS A 188 14.91 1.51 -13.71
N ILE A 189 14.87 2.78 -14.15
CA ILE A 189 15.46 3.18 -15.43
C ILE A 189 16.99 3.05 -15.38
N LEU A 190 17.63 3.41 -14.26
CA LEU A 190 19.07 3.27 -14.08
C LEU A 190 19.50 1.80 -14.05
N SER A 191 18.75 0.93 -13.36
CA SER A 191 19.05 -0.51 -13.35
C SER A 191 18.93 -1.14 -14.75
N LYS A 192 17.96 -0.69 -15.55
CA LYS A 192 17.82 -1.08 -16.96
C LYS A 192 18.94 -0.57 -17.87
N LYS A 193 19.64 0.52 -17.49
CA LYS A 193 20.71 1.13 -18.31
C LYS A 193 22.09 0.51 -18.06
N ALA A 194 22.27 -0.27 -17.01
CA ALA A 194 23.48 -1.07 -16.82
C ALA A 194 23.37 -2.37 -17.62
N TYR A 195 23.48 -2.32 -18.96
CA TYR A 195 23.45 -3.51 -19.82
C TYR A 195 24.77 -4.27 -19.88
N LEU A 196 25.83 -3.78 -19.23
CA LEU A 196 27.15 -4.37 -19.26
C LEU A 196 27.50 -4.98 -17.90
N ASP A 197 28.19 -6.11 -17.91
CA ASP A 197 28.79 -6.74 -16.76
C ASP A 197 30.12 -6.04 -16.43
N VAL A 198 30.27 -5.62 -15.17
CA VAL A 198 31.39 -4.78 -14.72
C VAL A 198 32.74 -5.53 -14.83
N HIS A 199 32.73 -6.85 -14.69
CA HIS A 199 33.95 -7.67 -14.66
C HIS A 199 34.44 -8.04 -16.06
N THR A 200 33.54 -8.18 -17.03
CA THR A 200 33.85 -8.68 -18.37
C THR A 200 33.71 -7.62 -19.47
N GLY A 201 32.96 -6.55 -19.22
CA GLY A 201 32.58 -5.57 -20.24
C GLY A 201 31.58 -6.09 -21.28
N LEU A 202 31.13 -7.34 -21.15
CA LEU A 202 30.11 -7.94 -22.02
C LEU A 202 28.70 -7.56 -21.58
N PRO A 203 27.69 -7.63 -22.47
CA PRO A 203 26.29 -7.68 -22.10
C PRO A 203 26.02 -8.59 -20.89
N ASN A 204 25.34 -8.08 -19.87
CA ASN A 204 25.01 -8.86 -18.67
C ASN A 204 23.71 -9.66 -18.84
N LYS A 205 23.37 -10.46 -17.82
CA LYS A 205 22.16 -11.28 -17.79
C LYS A 205 20.89 -10.51 -18.16
N SER A 206 20.71 -9.27 -17.70
CA SER A 206 19.54 -8.45 -18.05
C SER A 206 19.49 -8.14 -19.55
N ARG A 207 20.63 -7.83 -20.18
CA ARG A 207 20.69 -7.62 -21.63
C ARG A 207 20.44 -8.92 -22.41
N CYS A 208 20.95 -10.04 -21.92
CA CYS A 208 20.71 -11.36 -22.50
C CYS A 208 19.22 -11.72 -22.43
N GLU A 209 18.57 -11.54 -21.27
CA GLU A 209 17.15 -11.83 -21.08
C GLU A 209 16.25 -10.93 -21.94
N ASP A 210 16.58 -9.64 -22.08
CA ASP A 210 15.83 -8.76 -22.98
C ASP A 210 15.89 -9.24 -24.44
N LEU A 211 17.03 -9.78 -24.87
CA LEU A 211 17.18 -10.37 -26.20
C LEU A 211 16.41 -11.69 -26.33
N LEU A 212 16.47 -12.55 -25.32
CA LEU A 212 15.77 -13.84 -25.30
C LEU A 212 14.24 -13.68 -25.26
N ASN A 213 13.74 -12.59 -24.63
CA ASN A 213 12.32 -12.29 -24.50
C ASN A 213 11.72 -11.57 -25.73
N SER A 214 12.47 -11.39 -26.82
CA SER A 214 11.91 -10.89 -28.08
C SER A 214 10.83 -11.87 -28.57
N SER A 215 9.58 -11.43 -28.59
CA SER A 215 8.38 -12.27 -28.80
C SER A 215 8.15 -12.73 -30.25
N GLY A 216 9.20 -12.78 -31.08
CA GLY A 216 9.14 -13.16 -32.48
C GLY A 216 9.67 -14.56 -32.73
N PHE A 217 9.06 -15.26 -33.68
CA PHE A 217 9.70 -16.44 -34.27
C PHE A 217 10.94 -16.00 -35.06
N ILE A 218 11.99 -16.81 -34.99
CA ILE A 218 13.22 -16.55 -35.71
C ILE A 218 12.95 -16.73 -37.21
N THR A 219 13.10 -15.65 -37.99
CA THR A 219 12.88 -15.64 -39.45
C THR A 219 14.17 -15.83 -40.24
N GLU A 220 15.31 -15.46 -39.66
CA GLU A 220 16.63 -15.54 -40.28
C GLU A 220 17.46 -16.66 -39.65
N PRO A 221 18.33 -17.32 -40.42
CA PRO A 221 19.14 -18.42 -39.89
C PRO A 221 20.17 -17.92 -38.89
N LEU A 222 20.20 -18.57 -37.72
CA LEU A 222 21.14 -18.25 -36.66
C LEU A 222 21.56 -19.50 -35.90
N CYS A 223 22.70 -19.40 -35.23
CA CYS A 223 23.17 -20.41 -34.29
C CYS A 223 23.28 -19.82 -32.89
N PHE A 224 22.69 -20.51 -31.91
CA PHE A 224 22.84 -20.19 -30.50
C PHE A 224 23.90 -21.08 -29.89
N VAL A 225 24.85 -20.49 -29.16
CA VAL A 225 25.92 -21.22 -28.46
C VAL A 225 25.89 -20.87 -26.98
N MET A 226 25.90 -21.89 -26.13
CA MET A 226 26.02 -21.76 -24.68
C MET A 226 27.39 -22.30 -24.26
N PHE A 227 28.04 -21.59 -23.35
CA PHE A 227 29.33 -21.95 -22.76
C PHE A 227 29.23 -21.95 -21.24
N ASP A 228 29.94 -22.86 -20.58
CA ASP A 228 30.08 -22.93 -19.13
C ASP A 228 31.54 -23.20 -18.79
N LEU A 229 32.15 -22.34 -17.96
CA LEU A 229 33.53 -22.51 -17.52
C LEU A 229 33.65 -23.68 -16.53
N ASN A 230 34.53 -24.62 -16.84
CA ASN A 230 34.81 -25.74 -15.96
C ASN A 230 35.68 -25.31 -14.77
N ASN A 231 35.46 -25.95 -13.62
CA ASN A 231 36.29 -25.86 -12.42
C ASN A 231 36.49 -24.46 -11.83
N LEU A 232 35.64 -23.48 -12.18
CA LEU A 232 35.73 -22.13 -11.61
C LEU A 232 35.70 -22.14 -10.07
N LYS A 233 34.88 -23.01 -9.47
CA LYS A 233 34.82 -23.16 -8.02
C LYS A 233 36.16 -23.67 -7.44
N GLU A 234 36.80 -24.63 -8.09
CA GLU A 234 38.09 -25.17 -7.64
C GLU A 234 39.20 -24.12 -7.73
N VAL A 235 39.19 -23.30 -8.79
CA VAL A 235 40.08 -22.15 -8.93
C VAL A 235 39.84 -21.12 -7.82
N ASN A 236 38.59 -20.79 -7.54
CA ASN A 236 38.23 -19.89 -6.43
C ASN A 236 38.70 -20.43 -5.07
N ASP A 237 38.50 -21.72 -4.82
CA ASP A 237 38.82 -22.36 -3.55
C ASP A 237 40.35 -22.52 -3.37
N THR A 238 41.11 -22.69 -4.46
CA THR A 238 42.57 -22.94 -4.42
C THR A 238 43.41 -21.67 -4.56
N LEU A 239 43.00 -20.75 -5.44
CA LEU A 239 43.76 -19.56 -5.83
C LEU A 239 43.07 -18.25 -5.42
N GLY A 240 41.86 -18.33 -4.86
CA GLY A 240 41.09 -17.19 -4.39
C GLY A 240 40.18 -16.57 -5.47
N HIS A 241 39.20 -15.80 -5.02
CA HIS A 241 38.19 -15.17 -5.90
C HIS A 241 38.79 -14.26 -6.98
N ALA A 242 39.90 -13.57 -6.69
CA ALA A 242 40.57 -12.72 -7.68
C ALA A 242 41.09 -13.51 -8.90
N ALA A 243 41.54 -14.76 -8.70
CA ALA A 243 41.97 -15.64 -9.78
C ALA A 243 40.76 -16.11 -10.62
N GLY A 244 39.65 -16.46 -9.98
CA GLY A 244 38.41 -16.80 -10.69
C GLY A 244 37.84 -15.62 -11.49
N ASP A 245 37.85 -14.42 -10.93
CA ASP A 245 37.45 -13.19 -11.64
C ASP A 245 38.36 -12.93 -12.85
N SER A 246 39.67 -13.16 -12.72
CA SER A 246 40.61 -13.07 -13.84
C SER A 246 40.30 -14.12 -14.92
N MET A 247 40.05 -15.38 -14.54
CA MET A 247 39.66 -16.44 -15.46
C MET A 247 38.40 -16.08 -16.26
N ILE A 248 37.36 -15.56 -15.60
CA ILE A 248 36.12 -15.10 -16.21
C ILE A 248 36.40 -13.96 -17.20
N ALA A 249 37.17 -12.94 -16.79
CA ALA A 249 37.50 -11.78 -17.61
C ALA A 249 38.32 -12.18 -18.85
N ASN A 250 39.29 -13.08 -18.69
CA ASN A 250 40.12 -13.58 -19.78
C ASN A 250 39.31 -14.38 -20.79
N PHE A 251 38.42 -15.28 -20.34
CA PHE A 251 37.53 -16.02 -21.24
C PHE A 251 36.61 -15.06 -21.99
N ALA A 252 36.00 -14.09 -21.31
CA ALA A 252 35.16 -13.08 -21.95
C ALA A 252 35.89 -12.30 -23.05
N HIS A 253 37.13 -11.88 -22.78
CA HIS A 253 37.96 -11.18 -23.75
C HIS A 253 38.28 -12.04 -24.98
N ILE A 254 38.66 -13.30 -24.76
CA ILE A 254 38.96 -14.25 -25.84
C ILE A 254 37.71 -14.53 -26.67
N LEU A 255 36.58 -14.83 -26.01
CA LEU A 255 35.31 -15.12 -26.67
C LEU A 255 34.89 -13.93 -27.55
N ARG A 256 34.98 -12.70 -27.03
CA ARG A 256 34.63 -11.50 -27.80
C ARG A 256 35.54 -11.28 -29.00
N LYS A 257 36.83 -11.62 -28.91
CA LYS A 257 37.80 -11.52 -30.01
C LYS A 257 37.56 -12.56 -31.11
N VAL A 258 37.07 -13.74 -30.72
CA VAL A 258 36.84 -14.86 -31.64
C VAL A 258 35.52 -14.69 -32.40
N VAL A 259 34.46 -14.27 -31.71
CA VAL A 259 33.13 -14.02 -32.27
C VAL A 259 33.10 -12.68 -33.03
N PRO A 260 32.59 -12.61 -34.27
CA PRO A 260 32.47 -11.36 -35.03
C PRO A 260 31.68 -10.26 -34.33
N GLU A 261 32.02 -8.99 -34.56
CA GLU A 261 31.36 -7.83 -33.91
C GLU A 261 29.85 -7.74 -34.22
N LYS A 262 29.43 -8.20 -35.41
CA LYS A 262 28.02 -8.29 -35.80
C LYS A 262 27.20 -9.26 -34.93
N ASP A 263 27.87 -10.21 -34.28
CA ASP A 263 27.26 -11.30 -33.52
C ASP A 263 27.24 -10.99 -32.02
N PHE A 264 26.19 -11.43 -31.35
CA PHE A 264 25.97 -11.12 -29.93
C PHE A 264 26.80 -12.05 -29.05
N VAL A 265 27.40 -11.50 -27.99
CA VAL A 265 28.06 -12.26 -26.91
C VAL A 265 27.63 -11.63 -25.59
N GLY A 266 27.26 -12.44 -24.61
CA GLY A 266 26.87 -11.95 -23.29
C GLY A 266 27.21 -12.92 -22.17
N ARG A 267 27.35 -12.40 -20.95
CA ARG A 267 27.53 -13.18 -19.72
C ARG A 267 26.14 -13.43 -19.13
N TYR A 268 25.68 -14.68 -19.21
CA TYR A 268 24.32 -15.07 -18.81
C TYR A 268 24.25 -15.47 -17.33
N GLY A 269 25.33 -16.07 -16.80
CA GLY A 269 25.44 -16.54 -15.42
C GLY A 269 26.79 -16.17 -14.79
N GLY A 270 27.14 -16.83 -13.68
CA GLY A 270 28.42 -16.61 -13.01
C GLY A 270 29.59 -17.01 -13.91
N ASP A 271 29.56 -18.25 -14.38
CA ASP A 271 30.50 -18.93 -15.28
C ASP A 271 29.92 -19.19 -16.68
N GLU A 272 28.66 -18.80 -16.92
CA GLU A 272 27.94 -19.09 -18.16
C GLU A 272 27.97 -17.91 -19.13
N PHE A 273 28.25 -18.22 -20.40
CA PHE A 273 28.28 -17.24 -21.49
C PHE A 273 27.41 -17.72 -22.65
N ILE A 274 26.81 -16.76 -23.36
CA ILE A 274 26.04 -17.04 -24.58
C ILE A 274 26.64 -16.31 -25.78
N ALA A 275 26.54 -16.91 -26.95
CA ALA A 275 26.78 -16.27 -28.23
C ALA A 275 25.61 -16.55 -29.19
N ILE A 276 25.24 -15.55 -29.99
CA ILE A 276 24.25 -15.68 -31.06
C ILE A 276 24.92 -15.26 -32.36
N LEU A 277 25.10 -16.22 -33.26
CA LEU A 277 25.71 -16.03 -34.57
C LEU A 277 24.61 -15.81 -35.59
N TYR A 278 24.55 -14.62 -36.17
CA TYR A 278 23.53 -14.25 -37.15
C TYR A 278 23.97 -14.61 -38.57
N ASP A 279 23.00 -14.86 -39.46
CA ASP A 279 23.21 -15.29 -40.85
C ASP A 279 24.00 -16.58 -40.99
N THR A 280 23.76 -17.51 -40.06
CA THR A 280 24.57 -18.71 -39.90
C THR A 280 23.81 -19.96 -40.35
N THR A 281 24.31 -20.58 -41.42
CA THR A 281 23.92 -21.91 -41.88
C THR A 281 24.98 -22.94 -41.43
N SER A 282 24.68 -24.23 -41.42
CA SER A 282 25.47 -25.29 -40.74
C SER A 282 27.01 -25.21 -40.90
N GLY A 283 27.76 -25.49 -39.82
CA GLY A 283 29.23 -25.64 -39.83
C GLY A 283 30.01 -24.45 -39.22
N GLN A 284 29.44 -23.25 -39.23
CA GLN A 284 30.12 -22.07 -38.67
C GLN A 284 30.31 -22.10 -37.14
N ALA A 285 29.48 -22.87 -36.42
CA ALA A 285 29.65 -23.04 -34.99
C ALA A 285 30.89 -23.87 -34.69
N ASP A 286 31.14 -24.93 -35.48
CA ASP A 286 32.33 -25.76 -35.34
C ASP A 286 33.59 -24.96 -35.68
N GLU A 287 33.58 -24.15 -36.75
CA GLU A 287 34.70 -23.24 -37.08
C GLU A 287 34.99 -22.23 -35.96
N LEU A 288 33.93 -21.63 -35.37
CA LEU A 288 34.07 -20.74 -34.22
C LEU A 288 34.69 -21.45 -33.03
N LEU A 289 34.23 -22.67 -32.72
CA LEU A 289 34.70 -23.47 -31.61
C LEU A 289 36.16 -23.92 -31.81
N GLU A 290 36.55 -24.30 -33.02
CA GLU A 290 37.94 -24.61 -33.37
C GLU A 290 38.84 -23.38 -33.18
N LYS A 291 38.40 -22.21 -33.67
CA LYS A 291 39.13 -20.94 -33.49
C LYS A 291 39.23 -20.54 -32.02
N LEU A 292 38.16 -20.73 -31.25
CA LEU A 292 38.13 -20.49 -29.81
C LEU A 292 39.12 -21.40 -29.09
N HIS A 293 39.09 -22.69 -29.39
CA HIS A 293 40.00 -23.68 -28.82
C HIS A 293 41.47 -23.36 -29.14
N ALA A 294 41.78 -23.02 -30.41
CA ALA A 294 43.13 -22.65 -30.82
C ALA A 294 43.62 -21.37 -30.10
N THR A 295 42.75 -20.38 -29.95
CA THR A 295 43.09 -19.11 -29.27
C THR A 295 43.33 -19.32 -27.78
N ILE A 296 42.52 -20.16 -27.12
CA ILE A 296 42.71 -20.52 -25.71
C ILE A 296 44.00 -21.33 -25.53
N LYS A 297 44.30 -22.27 -26.42
CA LYS A 297 45.56 -23.02 -26.39
C LYS A 297 46.79 -22.12 -26.54
N GLN A 298 46.72 -21.11 -27.41
CA GLN A 298 47.77 -20.10 -27.54
C GLN A 298 47.91 -19.25 -26.27
N TYR A 299 46.78 -18.88 -25.66
CA TYR A 299 46.76 -18.16 -24.40
C TYR A 299 47.44 -18.95 -23.26
N HIS A 300 47.13 -20.24 -23.11
CA HIS A 300 47.79 -21.13 -22.13
C HIS A 300 49.30 -21.29 -22.39
N SER A 301 49.71 -21.31 -23.65
CA SER A 301 51.13 -21.43 -24.01
C SER A 301 51.95 -20.19 -23.63
N SER A 302 51.28 -19.04 -23.47
CA SER A 302 51.91 -17.76 -23.15
C SER A 302 51.79 -17.40 -21.66
N ASN A 303 50.78 -17.93 -20.96
CA ASN A 303 50.46 -17.66 -19.57
C ASN A 303 50.13 -18.99 -18.85
N MET A 304 50.99 -19.48 -17.94
CA MET A 304 50.63 -20.53 -16.96
C MET A 304 50.38 -19.87 -15.59
N PRO A 305 49.39 -20.30 -14.76
CA PRO A 305 48.77 -21.63 -14.68
C PRO A 305 47.22 -21.68 -14.67
N ASP A 306 46.50 -20.73 -15.30
CA ASP A 306 45.03 -20.80 -15.36
C ASP A 306 44.58 -21.47 -16.66
N ALA A 307 44.50 -22.80 -16.63
CA ALA A 307 43.98 -23.57 -17.77
C ALA A 307 42.46 -23.35 -17.91
N ILE A 308 42.07 -22.26 -18.57
CA ILE A 308 40.69 -22.01 -19.03
C ILE A 308 40.20 -23.26 -19.76
N SER A 309 39.20 -23.93 -19.18
CA SER A 309 38.48 -25.06 -19.75
C SER A 309 36.99 -24.75 -19.72
N TYR A 310 36.26 -25.21 -20.72
CA TYR A 310 34.83 -24.93 -20.84
C TYR A 310 34.07 -26.09 -21.48
N ALA A 311 32.82 -26.23 -21.08
CA ALA A 311 31.83 -27.00 -21.80
C ALA A 311 31.09 -26.08 -22.76
N TYR A 312 30.61 -26.63 -23.87
CA TYR A 312 29.83 -25.89 -24.85
C TYR A 312 28.72 -26.75 -25.44
N GLY A 313 27.66 -26.10 -25.89
CA GLY A 313 26.60 -26.69 -26.68
C GLY A 313 26.00 -25.66 -27.61
N TYR A 314 25.53 -26.09 -28.77
CA TYR A 314 24.95 -25.18 -29.76
C TYR A 314 23.68 -25.75 -30.38
N SER A 315 22.85 -24.85 -30.92
CA SER A 315 21.64 -25.22 -31.64
C SER A 315 21.43 -24.27 -32.83
N TYR A 316 20.96 -24.82 -33.95
CA TYR A 316 20.68 -24.05 -35.17
C TYR A 316 19.18 -23.79 -35.29
N SER A 317 18.78 -22.56 -35.62
CA SER A 317 17.37 -22.21 -35.82
C SER A 317 16.72 -23.03 -36.95
N MET A 318 17.49 -23.29 -38.01
CA MET A 318 17.03 -24.07 -39.17
C MET A 318 16.62 -25.51 -38.85
N ASN A 319 17.04 -26.07 -37.71
CA ASN A 319 16.69 -27.44 -37.31
C ASN A 319 15.28 -27.54 -36.71
N TYR A 320 14.63 -26.41 -36.43
CA TYR A 320 13.35 -26.35 -35.72
C TYR A 320 12.36 -25.43 -36.44
N LYS A 321 11.11 -25.89 -36.61
CA LYS A 321 10.02 -25.04 -37.10
C LYS A 321 9.54 -24.11 -35.99
N ASP A 322 9.22 -22.87 -36.34
CA ASP A 322 8.62 -21.87 -35.45
C ASP A 322 9.34 -21.75 -34.09
N CYS A 323 10.67 -21.69 -34.13
CA CYS A 323 11.48 -21.61 -32.91
C CYS A 323 11.69 -20.17 -32.45
N THR A 324 11.72 -19.98 -31.13
CA THR A 324 12.15 -18.74 -30.48
C THR A 324 13.59 -18.86 -29.98
N LEU A 325 14.22 -17.73 -29.65
CA LEU A 325 15.56 -17.74 -29.03
C LEU A 325 15.60 -18.55 -27.73
N ARG A 326 14.49 -18.56 -26.95
CA ARG A 326 14.39 -19.37 -25.74
C ARG A 326 14.44 -20.88 -26.04
N ASN A 327 13.78 -21.32 -27.10
CA ASN A 327 13.85 -22.73 -27.51
C ASN A 327 15.27 -23.14 -27.90
N LEU A 328 16.00 -22.26 -28.58
CA LEU A 328 17.39 -22.54 -28.98
C LEU A 328 18.34 -22.54 -27.78
N LEU A 329 18.14 -21.64 -26.82
CA LEU A 329 18.85 -21.66 -25.54
C LEU A 329 18.66 -23.01 -24.83
N ASP A 330 17.42 -23.48 -24.66
CA ASP A 330 17.14 -24.75 -23.97
C ASP A 330 17.82 -25.95 -24.66
N LYS A 331 17.94 -25.92 -25.99
CA LYS A 331 18.65 -26.96 -26.76
C LYS A 331 20.16 -26.86 -26.63
N ALA A 332 20.72 -25.66 -26.72
CA ALA A 332 22.14 -25.42 -26.56
C ALA A 332 22.61 -25.76 -25.13
N ASP A 333 21.81 -25.44 -24.12
CA ASP A 333 22.04 -25.81 -22.71
C ASP A 333 22.06 -27.34 -22.53
N HIS A 334 21.11 -28.05 -23.14
CA HIS A 334 21.09 -29.51 -23.11
C HIS A 334 22.36 -30.13 -23.72
N GLU A 335 22.76 -29.67 -24.90
CA GLU A 335 24.00 -30.12 -25.56
C GLU A 335 25.25 -29.79 -24.72
N MET A 336 25.28 -28.60 -24.11
CA MET A 336 26.36 -28.19 -23.21
C MET A 336 26.45 -29.11 -22.00
N TYR A 337 25.31 -29.46 -21.40
CA TYR A 337 25.26 -30.40 -20.28
C TYR A 337 25.77 -31.79 -20.67
N LEU A 338 25.45 -32.29 -21.88
CA LEU A 338 25.99 -33.55 -22.40
C LEU A 338 27.52 -33.46 -22.60
N ASN A 339 28.00 -32.35 -23.17
CA ASN A 339 29.43 -32.09 -23.35
C ASN A 339 30.19 -32.08 -22.00
N LYS A 340 29.66 -31.36 -21.01
CA LYS A 340 30.21 -31.28 -19.65
C LYS A 340 30.30 -32.65 -18.97
N GLN A 341 29.29 -33.51 -19.18
CA GLN A 341 29.32 -34.89 -18.67
C GLN A 341 30.36 -35.75 -19.36
N ALA A 342 30.53 -35.62 -20.68
CA ALA A 342 31.51 -36.39 -21.44
C ALA A 342 32.95 -36.03 -21.01
N GLN A 343 33.24 -34.74 -20.83
CA GLN A 343 34.54 -34.27 -20.33
C GLN A 343 34.87 -34.86 -18.94
N LYS A 344 33.92 -34.82 -18.00
CA LYS A 344 34.09 -35.41 -16.65
C LYS A 344 34.33 -36.93 -16.64
N ARG A 345 33.84 -37.67 -17.65
CA ARG A 345 34.13 -39.10 -17.80
C ARG A 345 35.55 -39.33 -18.33
N ASN A 346 35.99 -38.50 -19.27
CA ASN A 346 37.32 -38.55 -19.87
C ASN A 346 38.44 -38.05 -18.93
N ASP A 347 38.11 -37.34 -17.85
CA ASP A 347 39.08 -36.98 -16.79
C ASP A 347 39.29 -38.11 -15.76
N LYS A 348 38.45 -39.16 -15.77
CA LYS A 348 38.55 -40.33 -14.85
C LYS A 348 39.11 -41.65 -15.44
N PRO A 349 39.86 -41.72 -16.55
CA PRO A 349 40.35 -43.01 -17.07
C PRO A 349 41.48 -43.59 -16.22
N PHE A 350 42.19 -42.77 -15.43
CA PHE A 350 43.38 -43.20 -14.71
C PHE A 350 43.10 -44.10 -13.50
N LEU A 351 41.95 -43.97 -12.83
CA LEU A 351 41.62 -44.84 -11.69
C LEU A 351 41.25 -46.27 -12.12
N PHE A 352 40.72 -46.44 -13.34
CA PHE A 352 40.29 -47.75 -13.85
C PHE A 352 41.46 -48.60 -14.35
N LEU A 353 42.49 -47.95 -14.92
CA LEU A 353 43.71 -48.63 -15.35
C LEU A 353 44.58 -49.08 -14.16
N TYR A 354 44.67 -48.26 -13.11
CA TYR A 354 45.46 -48.59 -11.91
C TYR A 354 44.86 -49.77 -11.12
N PHE A 355 43.53 -49.91 -11.09
CA PHE A 355 42.85 -51.03 -10.42
C PHE A 355 42.99 -52.36 -11.18
N SER A 356 43.04 -52.32 -12.52
CA SER A 356 43.21 -53.52 -13.35
C SER A 356 44.64 -54.08 -13.30
N ILE A 357 45.66 -53.21 -13.15
CA ILE A 357 47.07 -53.63 -13.10
C ILE A 357 47.43 -54.25 -11.74
N ILE A 358 46.78 -53.84 -10.63
CA ILE A 358 47.08 -54.38 -9.29
C ILE A 358 46.31 -55.67 -8.96
N TYR A 359 45.08 -55.85 -9.44
CA TYR A 359 44.21 -56.95 -8.97
C TYR A 359 44.02 -58.14 -9.93
N GLY A 360 44.63 -58.15 -11.13
CA GLY A 360 44.75 -59.38 -11.93
C GLY A 360 43.45 -60.12 -12.25
N PHE A 361 42.31 -59.43 -12.32
CA PHE A 361 41.03 -60.03 -12.69
C PHE A 361 40.71 -59.73 -14.16
N ALA A 362 40.72 -60.77 -15.00
CA ALA A 362 40.08 -60.73 -16.30
C ALA A 362 38.56 -60.67 -16.10
N VAL A 363 37.98 -59.49 -16.25
CA VAL A 363 36.52 -59.32 -16.30
C VAL A 363 36.11 -59.29 -17.78
N PRO A 364 35.08 -60.03 -18.21
CA PRO A 364 34.71 -60.13 -19.61
C PRO A 364 34.21 -58.78 -20.14
N PHE A 365 34.63 -58.43 -21.36
CA PHE A 365 34.06 -57.34 -22.14
C PHE A 365 32.54 -57.46 -22.20
N PRO A 366 31.75 -56.41 -21.86
CA PRO A 366 30.36 -56.38 -22.27
C PRO A 366 30.30 -56.26 -23.79
N ALA A 367 29.53 -57.14 -24.42
CA ALA A 367 29.32 -57.18 -25.86
C ALA A 367 28.89 -55.80 -26.39
N PHE A 368 29.58 -55.31 -27.42
CA PHE A 368 29.17 -54.14 -28.19
C PHE A 368 27.76 -54.38 -28.76
N PRO A 369 26.79 -53.46 -28.57
CA PRO A 369 25.65 -53.40 -29.47
C PRO A 369 26.17 -52.97 -30.86
N PRO A 370 25.64 -53.52 -31.96
CA PRO A 370 26.14 -53.22 -33.29
C PRO A 370 25.89 -51.75 -33.62
N VAL A 371 26.94 -51.06 -34.05
CA VAL A 371 26.85 -49.77 -34.75
C VAL A 371 26.21 -50.04 -36.12
N PRO A 372 25.09 -49.40 -36.51
CA PRO A 372 24.62 -49.49 -37.88
C PRO A 372 25.57 -48.68 -38.77
N LEU A 373 26.37 -49.41 -39.55
CA LEU A 373 27.04 -48.93 -40.74
C LEU A 373 25.98 -48.56 -41.79
N VAL A 374 25.67 -47.27 -41.95
CA VAL A 374 24.97 -46.78 -43.14
C VAL A 374 26.03 -46.48 -44.19
N PHE A 375 26.30 -47.48 -45.03
CA PHE A 375 27.06 -47.30 -46.26
C PHE A 375 26.18 -46.60 -47.30
N SER A 376 26.75 -45.56 -47.91
CA SER A 376 26.33 -44.94 -49.16
C SER A 376 26.14 -45.98 -50.27
N ALA A 377 24.98 -45.96 -50.93
CA ALA A 377 24.81 -46.41 -52.31
C ALA A 377 23.62 -45.70 -52.97
N SER A 378 23.90 -44.97 -54.06
CA SER A 378 22.94 -44.62 -55.12
C SER A 378 23.33 -45.38 -56.40
N PRO A 379 22.54 -45.37 -57.48
CA PRO A 379 21.33 -46.16 -57.80
C PRO A 379 21.60 -47.19 -58.94
N PRO A 380 20.60 -47.99 -59.40
CA PRO A 380 20.05 -47.79 -60.76
C PRO A 380 18.54 -48.13 -60.93
N VAL A 381 17.74 -47.29 -61.63
CA VAL A 381 17.24 -47.36 -63.04
C VAL A 381 16.05 -48.34 -63.32
N ALA A 382 14.88 -47.72 -63.58
CA ALA A 382 13.78 -48.03 -64.52
C ALA A 382 13.06 -49.41 -64.49
N SER A 383 11.73 -49.52 -64.60
CA SER A 383 10.92 -49.03 -65.75
C SER A 383 9.40 -49.32 -65.60
N PHE A 384 8.57 -48.44 -66.23
CA PHE A 384 7.25 -48.70 -66.88
C PHE A 384 5.99 -49.05 -66.02
N VAL A 385 4.77 -48.51 -66.22
CA VAL A 385 4.21 -47.59 -67.23
C VAL A 385 2.78 -47.09 -66.86
N ARG A 386 2.44 -45.85 -67.30
CA ARG A 386 1.12 -45.23 -67.68
C ARG A 386 -0.10 -45.36 -66.73
N SER A 387 -1.03 -44.40 -66.60
CA SER A 387 -1.42 -43.26 -67.46
C SER A 387 -2.57 -42.40 -66.89
N PHE A 388 -2.62 -41.14 -67.36
CA PHE A 388 -3.77 -40.28 -67.71
C PHE A 388 -4.62 -39.56 -66.63
N THR A 389 -4.47 -38.23 -66.63
CA THR A 389 -5.41 -37.12 -66.31
C THR A 389 -6.58 -37.05 -67.32
N PRO A 390 -7.61 -36.12 -67.31
CA PRO A 390 -7.60 -34.76 -66.71
C PRO A 390 -8.94 -34.03 -66.35
N PHE A 391 -8.84 -32.72 -65.96
CA PHE A 391 -9.74 -31.54 -66.22
C PHE A 391 -11.17 -31.52 -65.56
N SER A 392 -11.84 -30.46 -65.07
CA SER A 392 -11.87 -28.99 -65.29
C SER A 392 -12.62 -28.21 -64.16
N THR A 393 -12.41 -26.89 -64.07
CA THR A 393 -13.15 -25.80 -63.36
C THR A 393 -14.48 -25.37 -64.07
N PRO A 394 -15.19 -24.24 -63.78
CA PRO A 394 -15.67 -23.54 -62.56
C PRO A 394 -17.19 -23.08 -62.67
N SER A 395 -17.70 -22.20 -61.77
CA SER A 395 -18.65 -21.04 -61.99
C SER A 395 -19.79 -20.94 -60.93
N ILE A 396 -19.88 -19.90 -60.07
CA ILE A 396 -20.49 -18.54 -60.19
C ILE A 396 -21.99 -18.45 -59.79
N THR A 397 -22.30 -17.47 -58.89
CA THR A 397 -23.61 -16.84 -58.55
C THR A 397 -24.68 -17.73 -57.87
N SER A 398 -25.55 -17.29 -56.95
CA SER A 398 -26.10 -15.98 -56.57
C SER A 398 -26.84 -16.08 -55.21
N LEU A 399 -26.92 -14.96 -54.47
CA LEU A 399 -27.95 -14.64 -53.46
C LEU A 399 -29.39 -14.80 -54.05
N PRO A 400 -30.51 -14.87 -53.28
CA PRO A 400 -30.82 -13.96 -52.17
C PRO A 400 -31.75 -14.48 -51.02
N ALA A 401 -31.98 -13.55 -50.07
CA ALA A 401 -33.21 -13.29 -49.30
C ALA A 401 -33.63 -14.20 -48.13
N SER A 402 -33.79 -13.52 -46.99
CA SER A 402 -34.48 -13.87 -45.73
C SER A 402 -35.94 -14.30 -45.92
N PRO A 403 -36.54 -15.06 -44.96
CA PRO A 403 -37.16 -14.42 -43.78
C PRO A 403 -37.07 -15.23 -42.47
N THR A 404 -37.18 -14.52 -41.34
CA THR A 404 -37.57 -14.98 -39.99
C THR A 404 -38.98 -15.62 -40.00
N PRO A 405 -39.53 -16.30 -38.94
CA PRO A 405 -39.16 -16.24 -37.52
C PRO A 405 -39.26 -17.58 -36.73
N SER A 406 -39.04 -17.48 -35.40
CA SER A 406 -39.77 -18.18 -34.33
C SER A 406 -39.03 -19.25 -33.48
N THR A 407 -38.95 -18.91 -32.19
CA THR A 407 -39.19 -19.71 -30.96
C THR A 407 -38.28 -20.87 -30.50
N THR A 408 -37.67 -20.62 -29.33
CA THR A 408 -37.53 -21.47 -28.12
C THR A 408 -36.53 -22.64 -28.02
N SER A 409 -36.05 -22.81 -26.78
CA SER A 409 -35.24 -23.88 -26.16
C SER A 409 -33.73 -23.76 -26.47
N SER A 410 -32.77 -23.58 -25.54
CA SER A 410 -32.50 -23.96 -24.15
C SER A 410 -31.16 -24.71 -24.14
N ILE A 411 -30.26 -24.34 -23.21
CA ILE A 411 -29.16 -25.16 -22.63
C ILE A 411 -27.78 -25.09 -23.31
N THR A 412 -26.94 -24.23 -22.72
CA THR A 412 -25.50 -24.32 -22.33
C THR A 412 -24.45 -25.01 -23.20
N LEU A 413 -23.34 -24.30 -23.45
CA LEU A 413 -21.92 -24.69 -23.26
C LEU A 413 -21.04 -23.39 -23.21
N PRO A 414 -19.76 -23.42 -22.80
CA PRO A 414 -19.16 -22.41 -21.92
C PRO A 414 -18.12 -21.48 -22.58
N LEU A 415 -17.85 -20.38 -21.87
CA LEU A 415 -16.59 -19.62 -21.71
C LEU A 415 -15.60 -19.54 -22.89
N SER A 416 -15.46 -18.33 -23.46
CA SER A 416 -14.15 -17.64 -23.50
C SER A 416 -14.29 -16.14 -23.82
N SER A 417 -13.77 -15.33 -22.90
CA SER A 417 -13.08 -14.04 -23.09
C SER A 417 -13.40 -13.17 -24.30
N THR A 418 -14.07 -12.03 -24.05
CA THR A 418 -13.51 -10.67 -24.22
C THR A 418 -14.64 -9.64 -24.04
N ARG A 419 -14.55 -8.79 -23.01
CA ARG A 419 -15.31 -7.53 -23.01
C ARG A 419 -14.40 -6.37 -22.63
N LEU A 420 -14.16 -5.54 -23.63
CA LEU A 420 -13.85 -4.13 -23.50
C LEU A 420 -14.79 -3.50 -22.46
N LEU A 421 -14.21 -2.95 -21.40
CA LEU A 421 -14.92 -2.12 -20.43
C LEU A 421 -15.44 -0.87 -21.15
N SER A 422 -16.76 -0.70 -21.16
CA SER A 422 -17.41 0.47 -21.72
C SER A 422 -17.21 1.68 -20.81
N LEU A 423 -17.20 2.87 -21.41
CA LEU A 423 -17.00 4.18 -20.78
C LEU A 423 -17.94 4.48 -19.58
N SER A 424 -18.99 3.69 -19.37
CA SER A 424 -19.90 3.77 -18.22
C SER A 424 -19.23 3.36 -16.90
N SER A 425 -18.31 2.39 -16.93
CA SER A 425 -17.62 1.90 -15.72
C SER A 425 -16.61 2.89 -15.17
N VAL A 426 -16.05 3.77 -16.00
CA VAL A 426 -15.10 4.81 -15.56
C VAL A 426 -15.83 5.97 -14.86
N VAL A 427 -17.07 6.25 -15.26
CA VAL A 427 -17.91 7.28 -14.62
C VAL A 427 -18.41 6.81 -13.25
N SER A 428 -18.71 5.53 -13.07
CA SER A 428 -19.09 4.99 -11.74
C SER A 428 -17.94 4.95 -10.73
N ILE A 429 -16.69 4.79 -11.19
CA ILE A 429 -15.51 4.76 -10.30
C ILE A 429 -15.14 6.17 -9.79
N LEU A 430 -15.44 7.23 -10.55
CA LEU A 430 -15.22 8.61 -10.07
C LEU A 430 -16.26 9.08 -9.03
N PHE A 431 -17.44 8.46 -8.97
CA PHE A 431 -18.49 8.81 -8.00
C PHE A 431 -18.37 8.08 -6.65
N LEU A 432 -17.56 7.02 -6.55
CA LEU A 432 -17.34 6.27 -5.30
C LEU A 432 -16.29 6.88 -4.36
N SER A 433 -15.63 7.97 -4.78
CA SER A 433 -14.62 8.69 -4.00
C SER A 433 -15.08 10.05 -3.44
N PHE A 434 -16.38 10.35 -3.45
CA PHE A 434 -16.93 11.60 -2.92
C PHE A 434 -18.17 11.37 -2.05
N PRO A 435 -18.04 11.48 -0.71
CA PRO A 435 -19.16 11.86 0.13
C PRO A 435 -18.78 13.13 0.91
N VAL A 436 -18.65 14.24 0.19
CA VAL A 436 -18.77 15.59 0.76
C VAL A 436 -19.67 16.36 -0.20
N VAL A 437 -20.76 16.95 0.33
CA VAL A 437 -21.60 18.05 -0.21
C VAL A 437 -23.12 17.80 -0.40
N VAL A 438 -23.68 16.61 -0.63
CA VAL A 438 -25.14 16.55 -1.00
C VAL A 438 -26.14 16.50 0.19
N SER A 439 -25.72 16.44 1.46
CA SER A 439 -26.68 16.40 2.59
C SER A 439 -27.04 17.77 3.21
N ALA A 440 -26.57 18.88 2.65
CA ALA A 440 -26.81 20.22 3.21
C ALA A 440 -28.19 20.85 2.85
N LEU A 441 -29.03 20.19 2.03
CA LEU A 441 -30.28 20.77 1.54
C LEU A 441 -31.58 20.14 2.10
N LEU A 442 -31.51 19.15 2.99
CA LEU A 442 -32.73 18.47 3.47
C LEU A 442 -32.94 18.42 4.99
N PHE A 443 -32.04 18.93 5.83
CA PHE A 443 -32.25 18.92 7.29
C PHE A 443 -32.17 20.31 7.90
N ARG A 444 -33.23 21.09 7.66
CA ARG A 444 -33.53 22.31 8.41
C ARG A 444 -34.48 21.97 9.57
N ARG A 445 -34.03 21.17 10.56
CA ARG A 445 -34.57 21.13 11.93
C ARG A 445 -33.88 20.05 12.79
N PHE A 446 -33.32 20.52 13.90
CA PHE A 446 -32.95 19.80 15.13
C PHE A 446 -31.75 18.84 15.15
N SER A 447 -30.86 19.17 16.10
CA SER A 447 -30.03 18.33 16.96
C SER A 447 -28.69 17.78 16.46
N VAL A 448 -27.67 18.21 17.21
CA VAL A 448 -26.25 17.84 17.26
C VAL A 448 -25.99 16.38 16.84
N LEU A 449 -25.32 16.21 15.70
CA LEU A 449 -24.70 14.95 15.30
C LEU A 449 -23.18 15.09 15.46
N VAL A 450 -22.61 14.43 16.46
CA VAL A 450 -21.16 14.35 16.65
C VAL A 450 -20.57 13.49 15.53
N PHE A 451 -19.91 14.12 14.56
CA PHE A 451 -19.15 13.43 13.52
C PHE A 451 -17.79 13.03 14.10
N VAL A 452 -17.57 11.73 14.33
CA VAL A 452 -16.23 11.18 14.58
C VAL A 452 -15.63 10.82 13.22
N PRO A 453 -14.60 11.54 12.71
CA PRO A 453 -14.15 11.43 11.32
C PRO A 453 -13.28 10.19 11.04
N PHE A 454 -13.12 9.26 12.00
CA PHE A 454 -12.09 8.22 11.94
C PHE A 454 -12.51 6.87 11.31
N VAL A 455 -13.78 6.65 11.01
CA VAL A 455 -14.26 5.35 10.49
C VAL A 455 -14.02 5.12 8.98
N PRO A 456 -14.10 6.12 8.07
CA PRO A 456 -14.00 5.84 6.63
C PRO A 456 -12.57 5.53 6.14
N LEU A 457 -11.53 5.90 6.91
CA LEU A 457 -10.14 5.70 6.52
C LEU A 457 -9.70 4.23 6.69
N PHE A 458 -10.27 3.51 7.65
CA PHE A 458 -9.90 2.13 7.98
C PHE A 458 -10.45 1.11 6.96
N LEU A 459 -11.65 1.33 6.42
CA LEU A 459 -12.26 0.40 5.46
C LEU A 459 -11.59 0.45 4.07
N SER A 460 -11.04 1.60 3.69
CA SER A 460 -10.34 1.76 2.40
C SER A 460 -8.92 1.17 2.43
N PHE A 461 -8.29 1.06 3.61
CA PHE A 461 -6.93 0.53 3.75
C PHE A 461 -6.89 -1.01 3.77
N ALA A 462 -7.98 -1.66 4.18
CA ALA A 462 -8.12 -3.12 4.19
C ALA A 462 -8.21 -3.73 2.77
N LEU A 463 -8.62 -2.94 1.76
CA LEU A 463 -8.70 -3.40 0.36
C LEU A 463 -7.36 -3.35 -0.39
N LEU A 464 -6.29 -2.83 0.23
CA LEU A 464 -4.96 -2.68 -0.39
C LEU A 464 -3.95 -3.75 0.02
N PHE A 465 -4.31 -4.69 0.90
CA PHE A 465 -3.46 -5.82 1.29
C PHE A 465 -4.18 -7.15 0.99
N PRO A 466 -3.71 -7.97 0.02
CA PRO A 466 -4.21 -9.32 -0.13
C PRO A 466 -3.56 -10.18 0.95
N GLN A 467 -4.29 -10.50 2.02
CA GLN A 467 -3.92 -11.58 2.93
C GLN A 467 -4.71 -12.85 2.54
N PRO A 468 -4.10 -14.05 2.66
CA PRO A 468 -4.74 -15.28 2.23
C PRO A 468 -6.01 -15.54 3.04
N ALA A 469 -7.09 -15.86 2.33
CA ALA A 469 -8.36 -16.25 2.91
C ALA A 469 -8.19 -17.53 3.74
N THR A 470 -8.18 -17.41 5.08
CA THR A 470 -8.50 -18.46 6.06
C THR A 470 -8.30 -17.90 7.48
N ALA A 471 -9.30 -17.18 7.99
CA ALA A 471 -9.62 -17.02 9.43
C ALA A 471 -10.53 -15.79 9.63
N LEU A 472 -11.76 -15.85 9.15
CA LEU A 472 -12.79 -14.91 9.61
C LEU A 472 -14.17 -15.57 9.50
N ASN A 473 -14.31 -16.71 10.18
CA ASN A 473 -15.61 -17.18 10.61
C ASN A 473 -15.49 -17.35 12.12
N ASP A 474 -16.52 -16.90 12.83
CA ASP A 474 -16.69 -16.99 14.28
C ASP A 474 -15.99 -15.88 15.09
N ASN A 475 -16.72 -14.76 15.25
CA ASN A 475 -17.01 -14.10 16.55
C ASN A 475 -17.44 -12.65 16.35
N ILE A 476 -18.66 -12.44 15.86
CA ILE A 476 -19.41 -11.20 16.09
C ILE A 476 -20.72 -11.62 16.77
N SER A 477 -20.71 -11.68 18.10
CA SER A 477 -21.94 -11.81 18.89
C SER A 477 -22.47 -10.41 19.21
N ILE A 478 -23.53 -10.00 18.53
CA ILE A 478 -24.31 -8.80 18.86
C ILE A 478 -25.18 -9.17 20.07
N ILE A 479 -24.85 -8.66 21.25
CA ILE A 479 -25.70 -8.80 22.45
C ILE A 479 -26.64 -7.58 22.50
N PRO A 480 -27.97 -7.75 22.51
CA PRO A 480 -28.89 -6.62 22.65
C PRO A 480 -29.01 -6.23 24.13
N ALA A 481 -28.47 -5.06 24.50
CA ALA A 481 -28.65 -4.50 25.84
C ALA A 481 -30.02 -3.80 25.97
N LYS A 482 -30.85 -4.31 26.88
CA LYS A 482 -32.09 -3.68 27.36
C LYS A 482 -31.75 -2.47 28.24
N SER A 483 -32.41 -1.34 27.95
CA SER A 483 -32.63 -0.13 28.76
C SER A 483 -31.52 0.36 29.71
N ASN A 484 -31.08 1.59 29.42
CA ASN A 484 -30.34 2.58 30.22
C ASN A 484 -28.96 2.91 29.65
N PHE A 485 -28.86 4.20 29.30
CA PHE A 485 -27.73 4.86 28.66
C PHE A 485 -26.47 4.79 29.51
N HIS A 486 -25.52 3.94 29.11
CA HIS A 486 -24.10 4.13 29.36
C HIS A 486 -23.33 3.60 28.13
N PHE A 487 -22.75 4.50 27.34
CA PHE A 487 -21.81 4.11 26.29
C PHE A 487 -20.45 3.84 26.95
N LEU A 488 -20.17 2.58 27.25
CA LEU A 488 -18.82 2.11 27.56
C LEU A 488 -18.21 1.60 26.25
N ILE A 489 -17.25 2.33 25.68
CA ILE A 489 -16.49 1.85 24.52
C ILE A 489 -15.46 0.86 25.04
N VAL A 490 -15.77 -0.44 25.00
CA VAL A 490 -14.80 -1.51 25.22
C VAL A 490 -13.98 -1.66 23.95
N ILE A 491 -12.81 -1.04 23.92
CA ILE A 491 -11.83 -1.26 22.84
C ILE A 491 -11.22 -2.65 23.04
N SER A 492 -11.47 -3.55 22.10
CA SER A 492 -10.87 -4.89 22.07
C SER A 492 -9.34 -4.81 22.25
N PRO A 493 -8.72 -5.65 23.11
CA PRO A 493 -7.27 -5.68 23.33
C PRO A 493 -6.48 -5.83 22.01
N PHE A 494 -7.05 -6.50 21.01
CA PHE A 494 -6.48 -6.68 19.69
C PHE A 494 -6.37 -5.36 18.88
N LEU A 495 -7.31 -4.42 19.08
CA LEU A 495 -7.30 -3.11 18.42
C LEU A 495 -6.19 -2.23 19.00
N LEU A 496 -6.01 -2.27 20.33
CA LEU A 496 -4.94 -1.53 21.00
C LEU A 496 -3.56 -2.09 20.61
N GLN A 497 -3.44 -3.41 20.51
CA GLN A 497 -2.22 -4.11 20.09
C GLN A 497 -1.87 -3.83 18.61
N SER A 498 -2.89 -3.70 17.74
CA SER A 498 -2.71 -3.35 16.32
C SER A 498 -2.30 -1.90 16.12
N ILE A 499 -2.84 -0.97 16.92
CA ILE A 499 -2.45 0.45 16.92
C ILE A 499 -1.01 0.60 17.43
N PHE A 500 -0.63 -0.11 18.52
CA PHE A 500 0.73 -0.05 19.06
C PHE A 500 1.77 -0.67 18.12
N ALA A 501 1.46 -1.78 17.45
CA ALA A 501 2.32 -2.42 16.46
C ALA A 501 2.55 -1.57 15.20
N LEU A 502 1.61 -0.66 14.86
CA LEU A 502 1.75 0.28 13.74
C LEU A 502 2.75 1.42 14.04
N PHE A 503 2.93 1.80 15.32
CA PHE A 503 3.75 2.95 15.72
C PHE A 503 5.16 2.58 16.21
N PHE A 504 5.35 1.40 16.82
CA PHE A 504 6.66 0.99 17.38
C PHE A 504 7.22 -0.23 16.65
N LYS A 505 7.77 -0.01 15.44
CA LYS A 505 8.39 -1.09 14.66
C LYS A 505 9.80 -1.49 15.12
N ASN A 506 10.33 -0.90 16.19
CA ASN A 506 11.64 -1.28 16.75
C ASN A 506 11.75 -0.84 18.21
N SER A 507 11.41 -1.73 19.15
CA SER A 507 12.18 -1.91 20.39
C SER A 507 11.61 -3.10 21.17
N MET A 508 12.50 -3.99 21.58
CA MET A 508 12.26 -5.25 22.28
C MET A 508 11.87 -5.05 23.77
N THR A 509 11.00 -4.07 24.04
CA THR A 509 10.63 -3.61 25.39
C THR A 509 9.10 -3.48 25.57
N ILE A 510 8.32 -4.22 24.78
CA ILE A 510 6.84 -4.14 24.81
C ILE A 510 6.24 -5.22 25.74
N ASP A 511 6.91 -6.35 25.94
CA ASP A 511 6.36 -7.46 26.74
C ASP A 511 6.26 -7.17 28.25
N PHE A 512 7.02 -6.18 28.75
CA PHE A 512 7.01 -5.84 30.18
C PHE A 512 5.87 -4.88 30.57
N PHE A 513 5.29 -4.14 29.60
CA PHE A 513 4.31 -3.09 29.90
C PHE A 513 2.86 -3.60 29.88
N LEU A 514 2.58 -4.70 29.17
CA LEU A 514 1.23 -5.24 29.04
C LEU A 514 0.75 -6.03 30.27
N ILE A 515 1.65 -6.42 31.18
CA ILE A 515 1.32 -7.24 32.38
C ILE A 515 0.87 -6.38 33.58
N HIS A 516 0.88 -5.05 33.49
CA HIS A 516 0.47 -4.16 34.59
C HIS A 516 -0.83 -3.36 34.34
N ILE A 517 -1.53 -3.61 33.23
CA ILE A 517 -2.75 -2.88 32.86
C ILE A 517 -3.98 -3.82 32.68
N LEU A 518 -3.80 -5.14 32.84
CA LEU A 518 -4.89 -6.09 33.09
C LEU A 518 -4.99 -6.38 34.59
#